data_AF-A0A3R6QCU9-F1
#
_entry.id   AF-A0A3R6QCU9-F1
#
_cell.length_a   1.000
_cell.length_b   1.000
_cell.length_c   1.000
_cell.angle_alpha   90.00
_cell.angle_beta   90.00
_cell.angle_gamma   90.00
#
_symmetry.space_group_name_H-M   'P 1'
#
loop_
_entity.id
_entity.type
_entity.pdbx_description
1 polymer ?
#
loop_
_entity_poly.entity_id
_entity_poly.type
_entity_poly.pdbx_seq_one_letter_code
_entity_poly.pdbx_strand_id
1 'polypeptide(L)'
;MWREHKKLWKKRTVAAFVVAGLLLNLFLILRSEYGRDRWTEATVSCYRSVYREIKNMQPEKAKRYLEKKSNNQNVDYLRRIGYSELQDETSHAGSYDDYLDAREQDYSQSEVFDAFRKTSKYDRKDAAKVMEKLRRFRGKTLAVVPSRGWHIIFLFFQTDIAGLMVLFAAAAISFMQEKERGEYVFIRTMKRGRGPFILQKAVALMMFTAEVLLLLYLENILVAWRLYGLGDLHACLQSVSGFIGTGVKAELGQSIVLFLGLKLLAYFLVMLVILFLMTVCGTHRSCLSALQGSLG
;
A
#
# COMPACT_ATOMS: atom_id res chain seq x y z
N MET A 1 27.59 -6.41 -9.32
CA MET A 1 26.12 -6.57 -9.08
C MET A 1 25.80 -7.77 -8.20
N TRP A 2 25.77 -9.02 -8.70
CA TRP A 2 25.41 -10.22 -7.90
C TRP A 2 26.27 -10.44 -6.64
N ARG A 3 27.57 -10.16 -6.71
CA ARG A 3 28.48 -10.22 -5.56
C ARG A 3 28.14 -9.20 -4.47
N GLU A 4 27.72 -8.00 -4.84
CA GLU A 4 27.37 -6.92 -3.90
C GLU A 4 26.02 -7.20 -3.22
N HIS A 5 25.03 -7.70 -3.98
CA HIS A 5 23.76 -8.14 -3.43
C HIS A 5 23.93 -9.30 -2.43
N LYS A 6 24.71 -10.34 -2.79
CA LYS A 6 25.01 -11.45 -1.88
C LYS A 6 25.76 -11.01 -0.62
N LYS A 7 26.57 -9.95 -0.69
CA LYS A 7 27.25 -9.37 0.48
C LYS A 7 26.24 -8.79 1.47
N LEU A 8 25.17 -8.13 1.01
CA LEU A 8 24.13 -7.56 1.90
C LEU A 8 23.46 -8.66 2.73
N TRP A 9 22.98 -9.73 2.09
CA TRP A 9 22.29 -10.84 2.79
C TRP A 9 23.20 -11.68 3.69
N LYS A 10 24.50 -11.78 3.38
CA LYS A 10 25.46 -12.51 4.25
C LYS A 10 25.70 -11.81 5.60
N LYS A 11 25.28 -10.56 5.75
CA LYS A 11 25.47 -9.80 6.99
C LYS A 11 24.34 -10.09 7.96
N ARG A 12 24.71 -10.65 9.12
CA ARG A 12 23.77 -10.92 10.22
C ARG A 12 23.00 -9.67 10.63
N THR A 13 23.63 -8.49 10.61
CA THR A 13 22.97 -7.22 10.94
C THR A 13 21.87 -6.86 9.94
N VAL A 14 22.12 -6.98 8.63
CA VAL A 14 21.12 -6.65 7.60
C VAL A 14 19.96 -7.64 7.67
N ALA A 15 20.26 -8.94 7.77
CA ALA A 15 19.24 -9.96 7.94
C ALA A 15 18.41 -9.74 9.22
N ALA A 16 19.05 -9.37 10.33
CA ALA A 16 18.37 -9.04 11.57
C ALA A 16 17.43 -7.84 11.42
N PHE A 17 17.84 -6.78 10.70
CA PHE A 17 16.96 -5.64 10.41
C PHE A 17 15.76 -6.03 9.54
N VAL A 18 15.95 -6.88 8.54
CA VAL A 18 14.84 -7.39 7.71
C VAL A 18 13.87 -8.20 8.57
N VAL A 19 14.37 -9.14 9.37
CA VAL A 19 13.53 -9.95 10.28
C VAL A 19 12.81 -9.08 11.29
N ALA A 20 13.50 -8.12 11.91
CA ALA A 20 12.88 -7.18 12.85
C ALA A 20 11.81 -6.32 12.15
N GLY A 21 12.05 -5.90 10.91
CA GLY A 21 11.07 -5.17 10.10
C GLY A 21 9.81 -5.98 9.79
N LEU A 22 9.97 -7.27 9.44
CA LEU A 22 8.84 -8.19 9.24
C LEU A 22 8.07 -8.42 10.54
N LEU A 23 8.76 -8.70 11.65
CA LEU A 23 8.12 -8.88 12.96
C LEU A 23 7.38 -7.62 13.40
N LEU A 24 7.96 -6.44 13.18
CA LEU A 24 7.31 -5.16 13.46
C LEU A 24 6.08 -4.97 12.58
N ASN A 25 6.17 -5.25 11.28
CA ASN A 25 5.04 -5.17 10.35
C ASN A 25 3.90 -6.10 10.78
N LEU A 26 4.20 -7.37 11.06
CA LEU A 26 3.24 -8.33 11.59
C LEU A 26 2.57 -7.83 12.86
N PHE A 27 3.37 -7.37 13.82
CA PHE A 27 2.87 -6.84 15.08
C PHE A 27 1.94 -5.65 14.86
N LEU A 28 2.31 -4.71 13.98
CA LEU A 28 1.50 -3.53 13.68
C LEU A 28 0.17 -3.91 13.04
N ILE A 29 0.15 -4.86 12.09
CA ILE A 29 -1.09 -5.34 11.47
C ILE A 29 -1.95 -6.06 12.52
N LEU A 30 -1.38 -6.99 13.29
CA LEU A 30 -2.17 -7.69 14.31
C LEU A 30 -2.69 -6.72 15.39
N ARG A 31 -1.89 -5.72 15.78
CA ARG A 31 -2.29 -4.71 16.75
C ARG A 31 -3.35 -3.77 16.20
N SER A 32 -3.32 -3.43 14.92
CA SER A 32 -4.39 -2.65 14.28
C SER A 32 -5.67 -3.48 14.20
N GLU A 33 -5.58 -4.75 13.82
CA GLU A 33 -6.75 -5.61 13.60
C GLU A 33 -7.44 -6.06 14.90
N TYR A 34 -6.68 -6.50 15.90
CA TYR A 34 -7.21 -6.94 17.20
C TYR A 34 -7.39 -5.81 18.20
N GLY A 35 -6.76 -4.67 17.96
CA GLY A 35 -6.82 -3.51 18.82
C GLY A 35 -7.92 -2.52 18.50
N ARG A 36 -8.80 -2.84 17.55
CA ARG A 36 -9.94 -2.01 17.16
C ARG A 36 -10.95 -1.87 18.27
N ASP A 37 -11.57 -0.70 18.33
CA ASP A 37 -12.62 -0.40 19.30
C ASP A 37 -13.84 -1.26 19.01
N ARG A 38 -14.05 -2.25 19.88
CA ARG A 38 -15.17 -3.20 19.84
C ARG A 38 -16.55 -2.52 19.87
N TRP A 39 -16.59 -1.24 20.22
CA TRP A 39 -17.80 -0.43 20.31
C TRP A 39 -18.20 0.22 18.98
N THR A 40 -17.28 0.39 18.05
CA THR A 40 -17.54 1.06 16.77
C THR A 40 -17.31 0.15 15.57
N GLU A 41 -16.48 -0.87 15.72
CA GLU A 41 -16.05 -1.72 14.61
C GLU A 41 -16.19 -3.21 14.92
N ALA A 42 -16.56 -4.01 13.92
CA ALA A 42 -16.74 -5.43 14.11
C ALA A 42 -15.40 -6.12 14.46
N THR A 43 -15.40 -7.07 15.37
CA THR A 43 -14.20 -7.92 15.60
C THR A 43 -13.94 -8.81 14.38
N VAL A 44 -12.69 -9.20 14.14
CA VAL A 44 -12.30 -10.12 13.05
C VAL A 44 -13.19 -11.37 13.00
N SER A 45 -13.44 -11.99 14.15
CA SER A 45 -14.28 -13.20 14.27
C SER A 45 -15.73 -12.95 13.86
N CYS A 46 -16.28 -11.82 14.28
CA CYS A 46 -17.65 -11.42 13.98
C CYS A 46 -17.82 -11.06 12.51
N TYR A 47 -16.89 -10.28 11.95
CA TYR A 47 -16.90 -9.96 10.52
C TYR A 47 -16.83 -11.24 9.69
N ARG A 48 -15.94 -12.17 10.05
CA ARG A 48 -15.79 -13.44 9.34
C ARG A 48 -17.02 -14.34 9.43
N SER A 49 -17.71 -14.35 10.58
CA SER A 49 -18.93 -15.15 10.75
C SER A 49 -20.07 -14.60 9.90
N VAL A 50 -20.29 -13.28 9.95
CA VAL A 50 -21.33 -12.62 9.14
C VAL A 50 -21.02 -12.73 7.64
N TYR A 51 -19.77 -12.53 7.22
CA TYR A 51 -19.38 -12.69 5.82
C TYR A 51 -19.66 -14.11 5.30
N ARG A 52 -19.45 -15.14 6.13
CA ARG A 52 -19.73 -16.54 5.77
C ARG A 52 -21.23 -16.79 5.55
N GLU A 53 -22.09 -16.11 6.30
CA GLU A 53 -23.55 -16.21 6.13
C GLU A 53 -23.99 -15.63 4.78
N ILE A 54 -23.42 -14.49 4.37
CA ILE A 54 -23.84 -13.78 3.15
C ILE A 54 -23.11 -14.21 1.88
N LYS A 55 -21.98 -14.92 1.98
CA LYS A 55 -21.09 -15.24 0.85
C LYS A 55 -21.80 -15.85 -0.37
N ASN A 56 -22.83 -16.68 -0.15
CA ASN A 56 -23.55 -17.38 -1.22
C ASN A 56 -24.92 -16.73 -1.55
N MET A 57 -25.24 -15.61 -0.92
CA MET A 57 -26.48 -14.88 -1.19
C MET A 57 -26.28 -13.94 -2.39
N GLN A 58 -27.32 -13.74 -3.19
CA GLN A 58 -27.30 -12.64 -4.16
C GLN A 58 -27.19 -11.29 -3.44
N PRO A 59 -26.51 -10.28 -4.02
CA PRO A 59 -26.23 -9.00 -3.35
C PRO A 59 -27.50 -8.31 -2.80
N GLU A 60 -28.61 -8.33 -3.55
CA GLU A 60 -29.90 -7.77 -3.10
C GLU A 60 -30.56 -8.55 -1.94
N LYS A 61 -30.32 -9.87 -1.87
CA LYS A 61 -30.80 -10.69 -0.76
C LYS A 61 -29.90 -10.52 0.46
N ALA A 62 -28.58 -10.42 0.25
CA ALA A 62 -27.61 -10.15 1.28
C ALA A 62 -27.89 -8.80 1.96
N LYS A 63 -28.12 -7.74 1.17
CA LYS A 63 -28.49 -6.40 1.68
C LYS A 63 -29.70 -6.45 2.60
N ARG A 64 -30.81 -7.04 2.14
CA ARG A 64 -32.04 -7.20 2.94
C ARG A 64 -31.85 -8.06 4.19
N TYR A 65 -31.03 -9.11 4.11
CA TYR A 65 -30.71 -9.97 5.25
C TYR A 65 -29.93 -9.20 6.32
N LEU A 66 -28.90 -8.45 5.90
CA LEU A 66 -28.06 -7.65 6.78
C LEU A 66 -28.85 -6.53 7.45
N GLU A 67 -29.68 -5.81 6.70
CA GLU A 67 -30.55 -4.76 7.23
C GLU A 67 -31.53 -5.29 8.30
N LYS A 68 -32.19 -6.42 8.03
CA LYS A 68 -33.10 -7.06 8.99
C LYS A 68 -32.38 -7.47 10.28
N LYS A 69 -31.15 -7.97 10.18
CA LYS A 69 -30.36 -8.44 11.33
C LYS A 69 -29.70 -7.29 12.10
N SER A 70 -29.28 -6.25 11.40
CA SER A 70 -28.74 -5.00 11.97
C SER A 70 -29.79 -4.27 12.81
N ASN A 71 -31.05 -4.23 12.38
CA ASN A 71 -32.13 -3.57 13.12
C ASN A 71 -32.74 -4.43 14.24
N ASN A 72 -32.31 -5.68 14.40
CA ASN A 72 -32.88 -6.58 15.40
C ASN A 72 -32.21 -6.39 16.78
N GLN A 73 -32.96 -5.84 17.73
CA GLN A 73 -32.48 -5.59 19.09
C GLN A 73 -32.17 -6.86 19.91
N ASN A 74 -32.67 -8.02 19.50
CA ASN A 74 -32.41 -9.30 20.16
C ASN A 74 -31.08 -9.94 19.74
N VAL A 75 -30.36 -9.33 18.79
CA VAL A 75 -29.05 -9.78 18.32
C VAL A 75 -27.96 -9.15 19.20
N ASP A 76 -26.96 -9.95 19.57
CA ASP A 76 -25.78 -9.48 20.29
C ASP A 76 -25.17 -8.22 19.64
N TYR A 77 -24.79 -7.25 20.46
CA TYR A 77 -24.36 -5.93 20.02
C TYR A 77 -23.17 -5.98 19.04
N LEU A 78 -22.16 -6.81 19.32
CA LEU A 78 -20.99 -6.98 18.44
C LEU A 78 -21.40 -7.53 17.07
N ARG A 79 -22.37 -8.45 17.07
CA ARG A 79 -22.91 -9.05 15.85
C ARG A 79 -23.74 -8.04 15.06
N ARG A 80 -24.45 -7.15 15.74
CA ARG A 80 -25.19 -6.04 15.14
C ARG A 80 -24.24 -5.08 14.41
N ILE A 81 -23.11 -4.71 15.01
CA ILE A 81 -22.06 -3.91 14.36
C ILE A 81 -21.50 -4.64 13.13
N GLY A 82 -21.26 -5.95 13.24
CA GLY A 82 -20.82 -6.77 12.10
C GLY A 82 -21.82 -6.76 10.93
N TYR A 83 -23.13 -6.79 11.24
CA TYR A 83 -24.17 -6.68 10.21
C TYR A 83 -24.24 -5.29 9.59
N SER A 84 -24.16 -4.21 10.39
CA SER A 84 -24.19 -2.84 9.87
C SER A 84 -22.99 -2.54 8.98
N GLU A 85 -21.80 -2.96 9.39
CA GLU A 85 -20.58 -2.72 8.61
C GLU A 85 -20.59 -3.47 7.26
N LEU A 86 -21.00 -4.73 7.25
CA LEU A 86 -21.14 -5.47 5.99
C LEU A 86 -22.34 -4.98 5.16
N GLN A 87 -23.37 -4.42 5.80
CA GLN A 87 -24.47 -3.76 5.10
C GLN A 87 -23.96 -2.55 4.34
N ASP A 88 -23.10 -1.73 4.95
CA ASP A 88 -22.48 -0.59 4.28
C ASP A 88 -21.62 -1.07 3.11
N GLU A 89 -20.74 -2.06 3.31
CA GLU A 89 -19.93 -2.65 2.21
C GLU A 89 -20.80 -3.21 1.07
N THR A 90 -21.91 -3.89 1.40
CA THR A 90 -22.80 -4.52 0.41
C THR A 90 -23.70 -3.50 -0.29
N SER A 91 -24.07 -2.41 0.38
CA SER A 91 -24.90 -1.35 -0.21
C SER A 91 -24.19 -0.69 -1.39
N HIS A 92 -22.86 -0.54 -1.29
CA HIS A 92 -22.03 -0.06 -2.40
C HIS A 92 -21.95 -1.05 -3.57
N ALA A 93 -22.06 -2.36 -3.30
CA ALA A 93 -22.01 -3.40 -4.33
C ALA A 93 -23.34 -3.56 -5.10
N GLY A 94 -24.48 -3.35 -4.45
CA GLY A 94 -25.80 -3.48 -5.07
C GLY A 94 -26.22 -2.29 -5.95
N SER A 95 -25.67 -1.10 -5.71
CA SER A 95 -26.17 0.15 -6.30
C SER A 95 -25.07 0.97 -6.98
N TYR A 96 -24.17 0.34 -7.72
CA TYR A 96 -23.12 1.07 -8.45
C TYR A 96 -23.71 2.08 -9.45
N ASP A 97 -24.82 1.71 -10.09
CA ASP A 97 -25.54 2.60 -11.01
C ASP A 97 -26.15 3.80 -10.24
N ASP A 98 -26.71 3.59 -9.04
CA ASP A 98 -27.18 4.69 -8.18
C ASP A 98 -26.01 5.58 -7.70
N TYR A 99 -24.84 5.00 -7.45
CA TYR A 99 -23.61 5.77 -7.15
C TYR A 99 -23.20 6.63 -8.34
N LEU A 100 -23.22 6.09 -9.56
CA LEU A 100 -22.92 6.85 -10.78
C LEU A 100 -23.94 7.97 -11.00
N ASP A 101 -25.22 7.68 -10.81
CA ASP A 101 -26.32 8.63 -11.03
C ASP A 101 -26.30 9.75 -9.97
N ALA A 102 -26.09 9.43 -8.69
CA ALA A 102 -25.92 10.42 -7.62
C ALA A 102 -24.69 11.30 -7.86
N ARG A 103 -23.58 10.70 -8.31
CA ARG A 103 -22.36 11.45 -8.62
C ARG A 103 -22.58 12.36 -9.84
N GLU A 104 -23.28 11.88 -10.86
CA GLU A 104 -23.65 12.67 -12.05
C GLU A 104 -24.62 13.82 -11.71
N GLN A 105 -25.52 13.60 -10.76
CA GLN A 105 -26.40 14.65 -10.21
C GLN A 105 -25.60 15.69 -9.41
N ASP A 106 -24.70 15.28 -8.52
CA ASP A 106 -23.79 16.19 -7.81
C ASP A 106 -22.95 17.03 -8.80
N TYR A 107 -22.46 16.38 -9.86
CA TYR A 107 -21.70 17.06 -10.91
C TYR A 107 -22.55 18.05 -11.70
N SER A 108 -23.84 17.81 -11.91
CA SER A 108 -24.74 18.69 -12.68
C SER A 108 -25.36 19.80 -11.83
N GLN A 109 -25.72 19.54 -10.57
CA GLN A 109 -26.53 20.42 -9.71
C GLN A 109 -25.76 21.20 -8.63
N SER A 110 -24.49 20.90 -8.36
CA SER A 110 -23.77 21.59 -7.28
C SER A 110 -23.49 23.08 -7.59
N GLU A 111 -24.08 23.98 -6.81
CA GLU A 111 -23.81 25.44 -6.83
C GLU A 111 -22.35 25.78 -6.47
N VAL A 112 -21.72 24.97 -5.61
CA VAL A 112 -20.28 25.09 -5.27
C VAL A 112 -19.43 24.78 -6.49
N PHE A 113 -19.78 23.74 -7.25
CA PHE A 113 -19.14 23.47 -8.54
C PHE A 113 -19.53 24.45 -9.64
N ASP A 114 -20.62 25.23 -9.51
CA ASP A 114 -20.93 26.33 -10.44
C ASP A 114 -19.98 27.52 -10.28
N ALA A 115 -19.58 27.83 -9.05
CA ALA A 115 -18.54 28.82 -8.78
C ALA A 115 -17.19 28.36 -9.36
N PHE A 116 -16.78 27.11 -9.14
CA PHE A 116 -15.56 26.53 -9.73
C PHE A 116 -15.65 26.31 -11.26
N ARG A 117 -16.83 25.98 -11.80
CA ARG A 117 -17.10 25.87 -13.25
C ARG A 117 -16.88 27.19 -13.98
N LYS A 118 -17.16 28.31 -13.33
CA LYS A 118 -16.97 29.65 -13.90
C LYS A 118 -15.49 30.05 -13.94
N THR A 119 -14.63 29.46 -13.11
CA THR A 119 -13.22 29.86 -12.97
C THR A 119 -12.27 29.18 -13.97
N SER A 120 -12.57 27.97 -14.47
CA SER A 120 -11.67 27.22 -15.35
C SER A 120 -12.40 26.34 -16.37
N LYS A 121 -12.03 26.44 -17.65
CA LYS A 121 -12.49 25.56 -18.76
C LYS A 121 -11.95 24.13 -18.64
N TYR A 122 -10.86 23.93 -17.90
CA TYR A 122 -10.19 22.63 -17.75
C TYR A 122 -10.92 21.73 -16.76
N ASP A 123 -11.46 22.30 -15.67
CA ASP A 123 -12.09 21.55 -14.58
C ASP A 123 -13.36 20.81 -15.05
N ARG A 124 -14.13 21.43 -15.96
CA ARG A 124 -15.30 20.80 -16.60
C ARG A 124 -14.92 19.61 -17.49
N LYS A 125 -13.87 19.79 -18.30
CA LYS A 125 -13.42 18.74 -19.22
C LYS A 125 -12.87 17.54 -18.46
N ASP A 126 -12.21 17.77 -17.33
CA ASP A 126 -11.61 16.69 -16.55
C ASP A 126 -12.65 15.94 -15.71
N ALA A 127 -13.64 16.62 -15.13
CA ALA A 127 -14.79 15.97 -14.50
C ALA A 127 -15.57 15.09 -15.49
N ALA A 128 -15.82 15.59 -16.70
CA ALA A 128 -16.49 14.82 -17.75
C ALA A 128 -15.69 13.57 -18.17
N LYS A 129 -14.36 13.68 -18.27
CA LYS A 129 -13.48 12.51 -18.56
C LYS A 129 -13.50 11.48 -17.42
N VAL A 130 -13.56 11.92 -16.17
CA VAL A 130 -13.66 11.00 -15.01
C VAL A 130 -15.00 10.26 -15.04
N MET A 131 -16.10 10.98 -15.28
CA MET A 131 -17.42 10.40 -15.47
C MET A 131 -17.46 9.40 -16.64
N GLU A 132 -16.86 9.75 -17.78
CA GLU A 132 -16.76 8.85 -18.94
C GLU A 132 -16.03 7.55 -18.60
N LYS A 133 -14.94 7.62 -17.82
CA LYS A 133 -14.21 6.44 -17.36
C LYS A 133 -15.04 5.59 -16.39
N LEU A 134 -15.79 6.21 -15.48
CA LEU A 134 -16.63 5.51 -14.50
C LEU A 134 -17.85 4.85 -15.15
N ARG A 135 -18.44 5.47 -16.18
CA ARG A 135 -19.54 4.89 -16.97
C ARG A 135 -19.19 3.55 -17.62
N ARG A 136 -17.91 3.26 -17.85
CA ARG A 136 -17.45 1.96 -18.41
C ARG A 136 -17.67 0.78 -17.46
N PHE A 137 -18.07 1.07 -16.21
CA PHE A 137 -18.38 0.08 -15.19
C PHE A 137 -19.89 -0.07 -14.95
N ARG A 138 -20.74 0.70 -15.64
CA ARG A 138 -22.21 0.60 -15.56
C ARG A 138 -22.67 -0.81 -15.96
N GLY A 139 -23.60 -1.38 -15.19
CA GLY A 139 -24.12 -2.74 -15.42
C GLY A 139 -23.16 -3.89 -15.09
N LYS A 140 -21.97 -3.62 -14.51
CA LYS A 140 -21.18 -4.69 -13.89
C LYS A 140 -21.68 -4.93 -12.47
N THR A 141 -22.14 -6.14 -12.20
CA THR A 141 -22.48 -6.55 -10.84
C THR A 141 -21.22 -6.56 -9.98
N LEU A 142 -21.14 -5.67 -8.99
CA LEU A 142 -20.07 -5.70 -8.01
C LEU A 142 -20.29 -6.93 -7.10
N ALA A 143 -19.23 -7.70 -6.89
CA ALA A 143 -19.28 -8.86 -6.01
C ALA A 143 -19.09 -8.42 -4.55
N VAL A 144 -19.70 -9.15 -3.61
CA VAL A 144 -19.49 -8.92 -2.18
C VAL A 144 -18.13 -9.51 -1.77
N VAL A 145 -17.13 -8.66 -1.65
CA VAL A 145 -15.76 -9.03 -1.29
C VAL A 145 -15.41 -8.53 0.11
N PRO A 146 -14.52 -9.21 0.86
CA PRO A 146 -14.17 -8.80 2.21
C PRO A 146 -13.27 -7.57 2.19
N SER A 147 -13.84 -6.37 2.24
CA SER A 147 -13.12 -5.11 1.99
C SER A 147 -11.96 -4.90 2.97
N ARG A 148 -12.14 -5.27 4.24
CA ARG A 148 -11.10 -5.17 5.29
C ARG A 148 -9.81 -5.89 4.93
N GLY A 149 -9.88 -7.09 4.37
CA GLY A 149 -8.70 -7.84 3.93
C GLY A 149 -7.93 -7.09 2.83
N TRP A 150 -8.66 -6.50 1.90
CA TRP A 150 -8.09 -5.70 0.81
C TRP A 150 -7.50 -4.37 1.28
N HIS A 151 -8.05 -3.76 2.33
CA HIS A 151 -7.46 -2.58 2.96
C HIS A 151 -6.08 -2.87 3.57
N ILE A 152 -5.88 -4.04 4.19
CA ILE A 152 -4.55 -4.46 4.69
C ILE A 152 -3.53 -4.56 3.54
N ILE A 153 -3.96 -5.06 2.39
CA ILE A 153 -3.09 -5.25 1.22
C ILE A 153 -2.74 -3.89 0.57
N PHE A 154 -3.70 -2.99 0.41
CA PHE A 154 -3.52 -1.77 -0.40
C PHE A 154 -3.25 -0.50 0.40
N LEU A 155 -3.85 -0.34 1.58
CA LEU A 155 -3.92 0.95 2.29
C LEU A 155 -3.15 0.98 3.62
N PHE A 156 -2.51 -0.11 4.02
CA PHE A 156 -1.79 -0.18 5.29
C PHE A 156 -0.44 0.55 5.23
N PHE A 157 -0.48 1.87 5.48
CA PHE A 157 0.69 2.76 5.37
C PHE A 157 1.82 2.43 6.36
N GLN A 158 1.52 1.75 7.47
CA GLN A 158 2.52 1.39 8.47
C GLN A 158 3.52 0.36 7.93
N THR A 159 3.10 -0.52 7.01
CA THR A 159 4.04 -1.39 6.27
C THR A 159 5.04 -0.56 5.49
N ASP A 160 4.59 0.57 4.92
CA ASP A 160 5.49 1.42 4.16
C ASP A 160 6.57 2.04 5.04
N ILE A 161 6.17 2.53 6.23
CA ILE A 161 7.09 3.09 7.23
C ILE A 161 8.12 2.03 7.66
N ALA A 162 7.68 0.81 7.97
CA ALA A 162 8.57 -0.29 8.35
C ALA A 162 9.57 -0.61 7.23
N GLY A 163 9.10 -0.69 5.97
CA GLY A 163 9.95 -0.91 4.82
C GLY A 163 10.99 0.19 4.62
N LEU A 164 10.60 1.46 4.76
CA LEU A 164 11.52 2.60 4.65
C LEU A 164 12.62 2.56 5.72
N MET A 165 12.29 2.16 6.95
CA MET A 165 13.27 1.99 8.03
C MET A 165 14.31 0.91 7.70
N VAL A 166 13.86 -0.24 7.18
CA VAL A 166 14.76 -1.33 6.76
C VAL A 166 15.67 -0.88 5.62
N LEU A 167 15.12 -0.16 4.64
CA LEU A 167 15.90 0.38 3.52
C LEU A 167 16.97 1.37 3.97
N PHE A 168 16.60 2.29 4.86
CA PHE A 168 17.53 3.27 5.40
C PHE A 168 18.66 2.59 6.17
N ALA A 169 18.35 1.60 7.01
CA ALA A 169 19.34 0.81 7.73
C ALA A 169 20.27 0.04 6.78
N ALA A 170 19.71 -0.61 5.75
CA ALA A 170 20.49 -1.34 4.75
C ALA A 170 21.43 -0.41 3.96
N ALA A 171 20.95 0.76 3.55
CA ALA A 171 21.76 1.77 2.90
C ALA A 171 22.89 2.26 3.81
N ALA A 172 22.57 2.62 5.06
CA ALA A 172 23.55 3.09 6.04
C ALA A 172 24.65 2.05 6.31
N ILE A 173 24.27 0.80 6.58
CA ILE A 173 25.22 -0.31 6.79
C ILE A 173 26.11 -0.50 5.55
N SER A 174 25.52 -0.43 4.36
CA SER A 174 26.26 -0.58 3.10
C SER A 174 27.29 0.55 2.89
N PHE A 175 27.02 1.79 3.30
CA PHE A 175 27.97 2.90 3.22
C PHE A 175 29.00 2.91 4.36
N MET A 176 28.60 2.59 5.59
CA MET A 176 29.51 2.53 6.73
C MET A 176 30.60 1.46 6.54
N GLN A 177 30.22 0.29 6.01
CA GLN A 177 31.18 -0.79 5.74
C GLN A 177 32.29 -0.39 4.78
N GLU A 178 31.98 0.39 3.74
CA GLU A 178 32.98 0.85 2.76
C GLU A 178 33.93 1.88 3.37
N LYS A 179 33.45 2.67 4.32
CA LYS A 179 34.26 3.65 5.05
C LYS A 179 35.20 2.96 6.04
N GLU A 180 34.71 1.98 6.78
CA GLU A 180 35.49 1.22 7.77
C GLU A 180 36.56 0.32 7.15
N ARG A 181 36.29 -0.26 5.96
CA ARG A 181 37.26 -1.13 5.26
C ARG A 181 38.35 -0.38 4.49
N GLY A 182 38.30 0.95 4.45
CA GLY A 182 39.24 1.76 3.65
C GLY A 182 39.10 1.57 2.14
N GLU A 183 38.14 0.76 1.66
CA GLU A 183 37.93 0.47 0.23
C GLU A 183 37.63 1.75 -0.56
N TYR A 184 37.06 2.77 0.08
CA TYR A 184 36.81 4.09 -0.52
C TYR A 184 38.10 4.80 -0.99
N VAL A 185 39.24 4.56 -0.32
CA VAL A 185 40.55 5.13 -0.68
C VAL A 185 41.17 4.38 -1.86
N PHE A 186 41.00 3.06 -1.94
CA PHE A 186 41.49 2.24 -3.05
C PHE A 186 40.66 2.36 -4.33
N ILE A 187 39.37 2.68 -4.23
CA ILE A 187 38.51 2.93 -5.40
C ILE A 187 38.99 4.14 -6.21
N ARG A 188 39.67 5.12 -5.57
CA ARG A 188 40.29 6.28 -6.25
C ARG A 188 41.44 5.90 -7.18
N THR A 189 42.14 4.80 -6.92
CA THR A 189 43.33 4.38 -7.67
C THR A 189 43.04 3.27 -8.69
N MET A 190 41.82 2.74 -8.72
CA MET A 190 41.44 1.67 -9.65
C MET A 190 40.94 2.17 -11.01
N LYS A 191 41.36 1.44 -12.06
CA LYS A 191 41.13 1.71 -13.50
C LYS A 191 39.67 1.90 -13.94
N ARG A 192 38.68 1.58 -13.09
CA ARG A 192 37.23 1.69 -13.39
C ARG A 192 36.50 2.87 -12.72
N GLY A 193 37.18 3.75 -11.99
CA GLY A 193 36.61 5.01 -11.48
C GLY A 193 35.40 4.88 -10.53
N ARG A 194 34.89 6.03 -10.06
CA ARG A 194 33.83 6.12 -9.02
C ARG A 194 32.43 5.79 -9.54
N GLY A 195 32.14 6.10 -10.80
CA GLY A 195 30.81 5.96 -11.42
C GLY A 195 30.30 4.52 -11.53
N PRO A 196 31.04 3.59 -12.18
CA PRO A 196 30.65 2.19 -12.31
C PRO A 196 30.46 1.47 -10.97
N PHE A 197 31.22 1.86 -9.94
CA PHE A 197 31.05 1.35 -8.58
C PHE A 197 29.72 1.80 -7.95
N ILE A 198 29.42 3.10 -8.01
CA ILE A 198 28.15 3.66 -7.51
C ILE A 198 26.97 3.02 -8.25
N LEU A 199 27.07 2.82 -9.56
CA LEU A 199 26.02 2.17 -10.34
C LEU A 199 25.78 0.72 -9.91
N GLN A 200 26.84 -0.07 -9.73
CA GLN A 200 26.70 -1.46 -9.28
C GLN A 200 26.09 -1.55 -7.87
N LYS A 201 26.39 -0.59 -7.00
CA LYS A 201 25.82 -0.49 -5.66
C LYS A 201 24.35 -0.08 -5.70
N ALA A 202 23.99 0.90 -6.52
CA ALA A 202 22.62 1.33 -6.71
C ALA A 202 21.74 0.15 -7.19
N VAL A 203 22.20 -0.61 -8.19
CA VAL A 203 21.47 -1.78 -8.68
C VAL A 203 21.37 -2.88 -7.62
N ALA A 204 22.42 -3.12 -6.82
CA ALA A 204 22.36 -4.09 -5.73
C ALA A 204 21.34 -3.71 -4.65
N LEU A 205 21.27 -2.43 -4.30
CA LEU A 205 20.29 -1.90 -3.35
C LEU A 205 18.87 -1.91 -3.93
N MET A 206 18.69 -1.63 -5.23
CA MET A 206 17.39 -1.77 -5.89
C MET A 206 16.88 -3.23 -5.87
N MET A 207 17.73 -4.22 -6.15
CA MET A 207 17.33 -5.63 -6.05
C MET A 207 16.95 -5.99 -4.61
N PHE A 208 17.73 -5.54 -3.64
CA PHE A 208 17.40 -5.74 -2.22
C PHE A 208 16.07 -5.07 -1.83
N THR A 209 15.82 -3.85 -2.33
CA THR A 209 14.56 -3.14 -2.12
C THR A 209 13.37 -3.92 -2.68
N ALA A 210 13.51 -4.52 -3.86
CA ALA A 210 12.46 -5.34 -4.45
C ALA A 210 12.15 -6.56 -3.58
N GLU A 211 13.17 -7.26 -3.07
CA GLU A 211 13.01 -8.42 -2.19
C GLU A 211 12.32 -8.05 -0.87
N VAL A 212 12.77 -6.97 -0.20
CA VAL A 212 12.17 -6.52 1.06
C VAL A 212 10.71 -6.13 0.88
N LEU A 213 10.39 -5.42 -0.20
CA LEU A 213 9.02 -5.04 -0.53
C LEU A 213 8.15 -6.29 -0.78
N LEU A 214 8.65 -7.24 -1.57
CA LEU A 214 7.94 -8.50 -1.82
C LEU A 214 7.67 -9.26 -0.52
N LEU A 215 8.64 -9.35 0.39
CA LEU A 215 8.46 -10.04 1.67
C LEU A 215 7.40 -9.36 2.56
N LEU A 216 7.47 -8.02 2.69
CA LEU A 216 6.52 -7.25 3.50
C LEU A 216 5.09 -7.35 2.97
N TYR A 217 4.90 -7.19 1.66
CA TYR A 217 3.56 -7.26 1.08
C TYR A 217 3.03 -8.69 0.95
N LEU A 218 3.91 -9.69 0.80
CA LEU A 218 3.52 -11.10 0.91
C LEU A 218 2.96 -11.39 2.31
N GLU A 219 3.59 -10.86 3.35
CA GLU A 219 3.08 -10.94 4.72
C GLU A 219 1.69 -10.28 4.85
N ASN A 220 1.49 -9.08 4.31
CA ASN A 220 0.18 -8.42 4.32
C ASN A 220 -0.90 -9.29 3.64
N ILE A 221 -0.59 -9.89 2.49
CA ILE A 221 -1.50 -10.79 1.77
C ILE A 221 -1.81 -12.05 2.60
N LEU A 222 -0.80 -12.66 3.23
CA LEU A 222 -0.99 -13.84 4.08
C LEU A 222 -1.85 -13.55 5.30
N VAL A 223 -1.63 -12.40 5.95
CA VAL A 223 -2.43 -11.96 7.09
C VAL A 223 -3.87 -11.68 6.66
N ALA A 224 -4.08 -10.94 5.57
CA ALA A 224 -5.41 -10.68 5.02
C ALA A 224 -6.16 -11.98 4.67
N TRP A 225 -5.47 -12.93 4.02
CA TRP A 225 -6.01 -14.24 3.69
C TRP A 225 -6.38 -15.05 4.94
N ARG A 226 -5.56 -15.00 5.99
CA ARG A 226 -5.80 -15.75 7.23
C ARG A 226 -6.95 -15.17 8.07
N LEU A 227 -7.03 -13.85 8.18
CA LEU A 227 -8.02 -13.16 9.01
C LEU A 227 -9.40 -13.14 8.33
N TYR A 228 -9.45 -12.71 7.07
CA TYR A 228 -10.70 -12.43 6.35
C TYR A 228 -10.95 -13.37 5.18
N GLY A 229 -9.87 -13.84 4.54
CA GLY A 229 -9.95 -14.48 3.23
C GLY A 229 -9.94 -13.45 2.10
N LEU A 230 -9.58 -13.86 0.89
CA LEU A 230 -9.43 -12.95 -0.26
C LEU A 230 -10.73 -12.76 -1.08
N GLY A 231 -11.72 -13.64 -0.88
CA GLY A 231 -12.95 -13.62 -1.69
C GLY A 231 -12.69 -14.05 -3.14
N ASP A 232 -13.43 -13.46 -4.08
CA ASP A 232 -13.24 -13.66 -5.51
C ASP A 232 -12.18 -12.70 -6.07
N LEU A 233 -11.09 -13.25 -6.62
CA LEU A 233 -9.99 -12.48 -7.20
C LEU A 233 -10.33 -11.86 -8.56
N HIS A 234 -11.38 -12.35 -9.23
CA HIS A 234 -11.87 -11.83 -10.51
C HIS A 234 -12.89 -10.70 -10.33
N ALA A 235 -13.29 -10.41 -9.09
CA ALA A 235 -14.12 -9.25 -8.82
C ALA A 235 -13.40 -7.95 -9.23
N CYS A 236 -14.17 -6.93 -9.59
CA CYS A 236 -13.63 -5.63 -9.97
C CYS A 236 -13.08 -4.89 -8.74
N LEU A 237 -12.00 -4.12 -8.89
CA LEU A 237 -11.42 -3.32 -7.80
C LEU A 237 -12.44 -2.40 -7.11
N GLN A 238 -13.42 -1.89 -7.87
CA GLN A 238 -14.51 -1.04 -7.37
C GLN A 238 -15.42 -1.74 -6.36
N SER A 239 -15.37 -3.07 -6.27
CA SER A 239 -16.14 -3.85 -5.29
C SER A 239 -15.57 -3.73 -3.87
N VAL A 240 -14.31 -3.30 -3.72
CA VAL A 240 -13.71 -3.04 -2.41
C VAL A 240 -14.11 -1.64 -1.96
N SER A 241 -14.60 -1.54 -0.72
CA SER A 241 -14.93 -0.25 -0.11
C SER A 241 -13.75 0.74 -0.22
N GLY A 242 -14.04 2.00 -0.50
CA GLY A 242 -13.03 3.04 -0.74
C GLY A 242 -12.41 3.08 -2.15
N PHE A 243 -12.64 2.07 -3.01
CA PHE A 243 -12.15 2.06 -4.40
C PHE A 243 -13.24 2.29 -5.45
N ILE A 244 -14.48 2.56 -5.05
CA ILE A 244 -15.64 2.76 -5.94
C ILE A 244 -15.43 3.89 -6.97
N GLY A 245 -14.70 4.94 -6.59
CA GLY A 245 -14.39 6.08 -7.46
C GLY A 245 -13.18 5.88 -8.38
N THR A 246 -12.57 4.69 -8.39
CA THR A 246 -11.42 4.43 -9.26
C THR A 246 -11.84 4.14 -10.70
N GLY A 247 -11.30 4.89 -11.66
CA GLY A 247 -11.56 4.68 -13.09
C GLY A 247 -10.70 3.58 -13.75
N VAL A 248 -10.06 2.71 -12.96
CA VAL A 248 -9.13 1.68 -13.45
C VAL A 248 -9.87 0.35 -13.58
N LYS A 249 -9.92 -0.21 -14.80
CA LYS A 249 -10.52 -1.52 -15.04
C LYS A 249 -9.48 -2.59 -14.74
N ALA A 250 -9.46 -3.04 -13.50
CA ALA A 250 -8.62 -4.14 -13.04
C ALA A 250 -9.44 -5.10 -12.18
N GLU A 251 -9.17 -6.39 -12.36
CA GLU A 251 -9.58 -7.42 -11.42
C GLU A 251 -8.75 -7.30 -10.14
N LEU A 252 -9.27 -7.74 -9.01
CA LEU A 252 -8.57 -7.64 -7.72
C LEU A 252 -7.18 -8.30 -7.74
N GLY A 253 -7.03 -9.44 -8.41
CA GLY A 253 -5.72 -10.07 -8.61
C GLY A 253 -4.74 -9.20 -9.42
N GLN A 254 -5.22 -8.55 -10.48
CA GLN A 254 -4.41 -7.64 -11.30
C GLN A 254 -4.06 -6.35 -10.53
N SER A 255 -4.97 -5.88 -9.67
CA SER A 255 -4.74 -4.73 -8.80
C SER A 255 -3.58 -4.96 -7.84
N ILE A 256 -3.37 -6.19 -7.31
CA ILE A 256 -2.20 -6.51 -6.49
C ILE A 256 -0.90 -6.19 -7.22
N VAL A 257 -0.78 -6.66 -8.46
CA VAL A 257 0.43 -6.45 -9.28
C VAL A 257 0.62 -4.96 -9.58
N LEU A 258 -0.45 -4.25 -9.91
CA LEU A 258 -0.40 -2.82 -10.22
C LEU A 258 0.02 -1.98 -9.00
N PHE A 259 -0.56 -2.26 -7.83
CA PHE A 259 -0.19 -1.59 -6.59
C PHE A 259 1.25 -1.91 -6.18
N LEU A 260 1.67 -3.18 -6.25
CA LEU A 260 3.06 -3.57 -5.99
C LEU A 260 4.04 -2.87 -6.93
N GLY A 261 3.70 -2.76 -8.22
CA GLY A 261 4.52 -2.05 -9.20
C GLY A 261 4.66 -0.56 -8.87
N LEU A 262 3.57 0.11 -8.50
CA LEU A 262 3.60 1.52 -8.08
C LEU A 262 4.42 1.71 -6.79
N LYS A 263 4.26 0.82 -5.81
CA LYS A 263 5.02 0.84 -4.56
C LYS A 263 6.52 0.62 -4.82
N LEU A 264 6.85 -0.34 -5.69
CA LEU A 264 8.23 -0.62 -6.09
C LEU A 264 8.88 0.61 -6.75
N LEU A 265 8.16 1.27 -7.67
CA LEU A 265 8.63 2.50 -8.29
C LEU A 265 8.88 3.60 -7.24
N ALA A 266 7.95 3.82 -6.32
CA ALA A 266 8.09 4.80 -5.25
C ALA A 266 9.31 4.49 -4.36
N TYR A 267 9.49 3.22 -3.97
CA TYR A 267 10.61 2.76 -3.17
C TYR A 267 11.97 2.93 -3.88
N PHE A 268 12.01 2.70 -5.19
CA PHE A 268 13.21 2.95 -6.00
C PHE A 268 13.56 4.43 -6.04
N LEU A 269 12.57 5.32 -6.21
CA LEU A 269 12.79 6.76 -6.16
C LEU A 269 13.34 7.20 -4.80
N VAL A 270 12.75 6.72 -3.70
CA VAL A 270 13.23 7.02 -2.35
C VAL A 270 14.65 6.48 -2.14
N MET A 271 14.93 5.27 -2.59
CA MET A 271 16.27 4.68 -2.50
C MET A 271 17.31 5.50 -3.26
N LEU A 272 16.97 6.02 -4.45
CA LEU A 272 17.83 6.92 -5.21
C LEU A 272 18.10 8.23 -4.46
N VAL A 273 17.09 8.80 -3.81
CA VAL A 273 17.26 9.99 -2.95
C VAL A 273 18.17 9.69 -1.77
N ILE A 274 18.00 8.55 -1.08
CA ILE A 274 18.88 8.12 0.02
C ILE A 274 20.33 7.98 -0.48
N LEU A 275 20.54 7.34 -1.63
CA LEU A 275 21.86 7.19 -2.24
C LEU A 275 22.48 8.55 -2.58
N PHE A 276 21.69 9.47 -3.13
CA PHE A 276 22.13 10.82 -3.44
C PHE A 276 22.56 11.57 -2.17
N LEU A 277 21.74 11.57 -1.12
CA LEU A 277 22.07 12.22 0.16
C LEU A 277 23.34 11.64 0.79
N MET A 278 23.48 10.31 0.79
CA MET A 278 24.66 9.64 1.36
C MET A 278 25.94 9.97 0.59
N THR A 279 25.87 10.10 -0.74
CA THR A 279 27.04 10.46 -1.57
C THR A 279 27.43 11.93 -1.41
N VAL A 280 26.46 12.84 -1.33
CA VAL A 280 26.70 14.28 -1.10
C VAL A 280 27.25 14.53 0.31
N CYS A 281 26.61 14.01 1.36
CA CYS A 281 27.07 14.16 2.74
C CYS A 281 28.43 13.50 2.99
N GLY A 282 28.72 12.37 2.33
CA GLY A 282 30.03 11.73 2.38
C GLY A 282 31.14 12.62 1.80
N THR A 283 30.83 13.42 0.78
CA THR A 283 31.79 14.31 0.12
C THR A 283 32.07 15.57 0.96
N HIS A 284 31.07 16.09 1.69
CA HIS A 284 31.24 17.26 2.55
C HIS A 284 32.15 17.00 3.76
N ARG A 285 32.04 15.83 4.42
CA ARG A 285 32.92 15.46 5.54
C ARG A 285 34.39 15.32 5.12
N SER A 286 34.66 14.84 3.90
CA SER A 286 36.01 14.76 3.36
C SER A 286 36.61 16.13 3.04
N CYS A 287 35.80 17.12 2.63
CA CYS A 287 36.25 18.50 2.42
C CYS A 287 36.59 19.20 3.73
N LEU A 288 35.76 19.03 4.77
CA LEU A 288 36.02 19.59 6.10
C LEU A 288 37.27 19.00 6.76
N SER A 289 37.51 17.69 6.64
CA SER A 289 38.75 17.08 7.14
C SER A 289 39.98 17.51 6.35
N ALA A 290 39.84 17.80 5.05
CA ALA A 290 40.94 18.30 4.21
C ALA A 290 41.27 19.78 4.51
N LEU A 291 40.26 20.60 4.82
CA LEU A 291 40.45 21.99 5.26
C LEU A 291 41.07 22.08 6.67
N GLN A 292 40.70 21.20 7.60
CA GLN A 292 41.34 21.14 8.92
C GLN A 292 42.78 20.62 8.86
N GLY A 293 43.12 19.78 7.88
CA GLY A 293 44.48 19.27 7.67
C GLY A 293 45.44 20.24 6.96
N SER A 294 44.96 21.34 6.37
CA SER A 294 45.84 22.37 5.76
C SER A 294 46.04 23.61 6.64
N LEU A 295 45.50 23.58 7.86
CA LEU A 295 45.60 24.65 8.86
C LEU A 295 46.47 24.24 10.07
N GLY A 296 47.17 23.11 9.99
CA GLY A 296 48.12 22.63 11.00
C GLY A 296 49.54 22.56 10.46
#